data_AF-A0A0B4FCU6-F1
#
_entry.id   AF-A0A0B4FCU6-F1
#
_cell.length_a   1.000
_cell.length_b   1.000
_cell.length_c   1.000
_cell.angle_alpha   90.00
_cell.angle_beta   90.00
_cell.angle_gamma   90.00
#
_symmetry.space_group_name_H-M   'P 1'
#
loop_
_entity.id
_entity.type
_entity.pdbx_description
1 polymer ?
#
loop_
_entity_poly.entity_id
_entity_poly.type
_entity_poly.pdbx_seq_one_letter_code
_entity_poly.pdbx_strand_id
1 'polypeptide(L)'
;MPAPRLQLPATLAAIIALSGPLQADQLYLDDAAACDRVLISENGISDYANEGGLILHQSGFSSMEYFCNFQPALSLGWGSYRVSDHTGRCELPGPQYFPQLFTVVLDPEEPGTVSIWMGEAEPLRFFACSS
;
A
#
# COMPACT_ATOMS: atom_id res chain seq x y z
N MET A 1 -31.24 60.40 -16.09
CA MET A 1 -31.30 59.04 -16.66
C MET A 1 -30.78 58.07 -15.60
N PRO A 2 -31.59 57.15 -15.04
CA PRO A 2 -31.10 56.18 -14.07
C PRO A 2 -30.43 54.99 -14.78
N ALA A 3 -29.26 54.59 -14.30
CA ALA A 3 -28.57 53.38 -14.75
C ALA A 3 -29.20 52.11 -14.15
N PRO A 4 -29.27 50.99 -14.88
CA PRO A 4 -29.83 49.75 -14.36
C PRO A 4 -28.86 49.10 -13.37
N ARG A 5 -29.37 48.77 -12.18
CA ARG A 5 -28.67 47.91 -11.21
C ARG A 5 -28.80 46.46 -11.69
N LEU A 6 -27.70 45.86 -12.14
CA LEU A 6 -27.63 44.40 -12.30
C LEU A 6 -27.69 43.77 -10.90
N GLN A 7 -28.82 43.16 -10.55
CA GLN A 7 -28.92 42.23 -9.44
C GLN A 7 -28.52 40.84 -9.96
N LEU A 8 -27.27 40.44 -9.69
CA LEU A 8 -26.84 39.05 -9.88
C LEU A 8 -27.43 38.20 -8.74
N PRO A 9 -28.22 37.15 -9.03
CA PRO A 9 -28.73 36.25 -8.00
C PRO A 9 -27.57 35.44 -7.38
N ALA A 10 -27.54 35.44 -6.04
CA ALA A 10 -26.52 34.84 -5.19
C ALA A 10 -26.58 33.30 -5.10
N THR A 11 -26.78 32.59 -6.22
CA THR A 11 -27.07 31.15 -6.25
C THR A 11 -26.15 30.31 -7.13
N LEU A 12 -24.93 30.78 -7.41
CA LEU A 12 -23.86 29.95 -8.01
C LEU A 12 -22.55 30.12 -7.23
N ALA A 13 -22.45 29.53 -6.04
CA ALA A 13 -21.19 29.49 -5.29
C ALA A 13 -21.06 28.25 -4.40
N ALA A 14 -21.47 27.06 -4.88
CA ALA A 14 -21.33 25.83 -4.10
C ALA A 14 -21.06 24.60 -4.98
N ILE A 15 -20.05 24.67 -5.87
CA ILE A 15 -19.42 23.48 -6.44
C ILE A 15 -17.91 23.77 -6.53
N ILE A 16 -17.25 23.86 -5.37
CA ILE A 16 -15.80 23.91 -5.30
C ILE A 16 -15.36 22.87 -4.28
N ALA A 17 -14.52 21.95 -4.77
CA ALA A 17 -13.61 21.08 -4.03
C ALA A 17 -14.19 19.89 -3.25
N LEU A 18 -14.43 18.79 -3.96
CA LEU A 18 -14.05 17.44 -3.47
C LEU A 18 -12.74 16.96 -4.14
N SER A 19 -11.85 17.87 -4.54
CA SER A 19 -10.48 17.54 -4.90
C SER A 19 -9.62 17.47 -3.63
N GLY A 20 -9.94 16.53 -2.73
CA GLY A 20 -8.93 16.03 -1.82
C GLY A 20 -7.90 15.24 -2.62
N PRO A 21 -6.62 15.19 -2.22
CA PRO A 21 -5.68 14.31 -2.87
C PRO A 21 -6.19 12.88 -2.69
N LEU A 22 -6.55 12.22 -3.80
CA LEU A 22 -6.53 10.76 -3.84
C LEU A 22 -5.08 10.40 -3.53
N GLN A 23 -4.76 10.05 -2.28
CA GLN A 23 -3.53 9.34 -1.99
C GLN A 23 -3.70 7.99 -2.68
N ALA A 24 -3.12 7.85 -3.87
CA ALA A 24 -2.97 6.55 -4.48
C ALA A 24 -2.19 5.69 -3.48
N ASP A 25 -2.75 4.53 -3.12
CA ASP A 25 -2.03 3.58 -2.28
C ASP A 25 -0.70 3.26 -2.97
N GLN A 26 0.40 3.52 -2.27
CA GLN A 26 1.74 3.20 -2.77
C GLN A 26 1.83 1.69 -2.94
N LEU A 27 2.15 1.23 -4.16
CA LEU A 27 2.35 -0.18 -4.46
C LEU A 27 3.71 -0.63 -3.93
N TYR A 28 3.74 -1.80 -3.28
CA TYR A 28 4.93 -2.45 -2.79
C TYR A 28 4.97 -3.91 -3.26
N LEU A 29 6.04 -4.31 -3.92
CA LEU A 29 6.22 -5.68 -4.45
C LEU A 29 7.47 -6.32 -3.84
N ASP A 30 7.49 -7.63 -3.71
CA ASP A 30 8.66 -8.39 -3.25
C ASP A 30 9.78 -8.52 -4.30
N ASP A 31 9.53 -8.14 -5.55
CA ASP A 31 10.53 -8.01 -6.63
C ASP A 31 10.52 -6.58 -7.20
N ALA A 32 11.56 -5.80 -6.92
CA ALA A 32 11.71 -4.45 -7.46
C ALA A 32 11.74 -4.43 -9.00
N ALA A 33 12.26 -5.47 -9.65
CA ALA A 33 12.32 -5.55 -11.11
C ALA A 33 10.94 -5.77 -11.74
N ALA A 34 9.93 -6.14 -10.94
CA ALA A 34 8.56 -6.30 -11.38
C ALA A 34 7.78 -4.98 -11.47
N CYS A 35 8.26 -3.89 -10.84
CA CYS A 35 7.50 -2.64 -10.77
C CYS A 35 7.14 -2.08 -12.15
N ASP A 36 8.10 -2.01 -13.08
CA ASP A 36 7.85 -1.45 -14.42
C ASP A 36 6.79 -2.26 -15.18
N ARG A 37 6.90 -3.60 -15.18
CA ARG A 37 5.94 -4.48 -15.88
C ARG A 37 4.55 -4.42 -15.26
N VAL A 38 4.47 -4.30 -13.93
CA VAL A 38 3.20 -4.23 -13.20
C VAL A 38 2.50 -2.90 -13.41
N LEU A 39 3.24 -1.78 -13.39
CA LEU A 39 2.65 -0.44 -13.49
C LEU A 39 2.14 -0.08 -14.89
N ILE A 40 2.71 -0.65 -15.96
CA ILE A 40 2.31 -0.34 -17.35
C ILE A 40 1.19 -1.24 -17.88
N SER A 41 0.84 -2.32 -17.18
CA SER A 41 -0.16 -3.30 -17.61
C SER A 41 -1.49 -3.05 -16.90
N GLU A 42 -2.60 -3.10 -17.64
CA GLU A 42 -3.96 -2.97 -17.08
C GLU A 42 -4.25 -4.03 -16.00
N ASN A 43 -3.72 -5.24 -16.17
CA ASN A 43 -3.89 -6.35 -15.23
C ASN A 43 -2.61 -6.69 -14.45
N GLY A 44 -1.59 -5.81 -14.47
CA GLY A 44 -0.25 -6.14 -13.99
C GLY A 44 -0.20 -6.65 -12.55
N ILE A 45 -0.98 -6.06 -11.64
CA ILE A 45 -1.05 -6.49 -10.22
C ILE A 45 -1.65 -7.90 -10.12
N SER A 46 -2.74 -8.15 -10.85
CA SER A 46 -3.42 -9.45 -10.87
C SER A 46 -2.51 -10.53 -11.46
N ASP A 47 -1.86 -10.24 -12.59
CA ASP A 47 -0.95 -11.18 -13.25
C ASP A 47 0.26 -11.48 -12.34
N TYR A 48 0.81 -10.47 -11.68
CA TYR A 48 1.90 -10.65 -10.72
C TYR A 48 1.51 -11.54 -9.53
N ALA A 49 0.33 -11.31 -8.95
CA ALA A 49 -0.20 -12.16 -7.89
C ALA A 49 -0.46 -13.60 -8.39
N ASN A 50 -0.91 -13.76 -9.64
CA ASN A 50 -1.15 -15.08 -10.24
C ASN A 50 0.15 -15.87 -10.45
N GLU A 51 1.26 -15.17 -10.70
CA GLU A 51 2.61 -15.74 -10.82
C GLU A 51 3.26 -16.07 -9.47
N GLY A 52 2.58 -15.80 -8.35
CA GLY A 52 3.09 -16.04 -7.00
C GLY A 52 3.83 -14.85 -6.38
N GLY A 53 3.87 -13.71 -7.07
CA GLY A 53 4.44 -12.47 -6.53
C GLY A 53 3.63 -11.97 -5.32
N LEU A 54 4.33 -11.37 -4.35
CA LEU A 54 3.74 -10.86 -3.11
C LEU A 54 3.59 -9.35 -3.18
N ILE A 55 2.39 -8.90 -2.80
CA ILE A 55 2.03 -7.48 -2.76
C ILE A 55 1.82 -7.11 -1.29
N LEU A 56 2.51 -6.07 -0.84
CA LEU A 56 2.37 -5.55 0.51
C LEU A 56 1.30 -4.45 0.58
N HIS A 57 0.42 -4.60 1.56
CA HIS A 57 -0.57 -3.63 1.98
C HIS A 57 -0.34 -3.26 3.45
N GLN A 58 -1.04 -2.22 3.93
CA GLN A 58 -0.95 -1.87 5.35
C GLN A 58 -1.49 -2.97 6.26
N SER A 59 -2.48 -3.74 5.81
CA SER A 59 -3.11 -4.79 6.60
C SER A 59 -2.40 -6.14 6.53
N GLY A 60 -1.33 -6.29 5.74
CA GLY A 60 -0.80 -7.60 5.41
C GLY A 60 -0.05 -7.64 4.09
N PHE A 61 0.36 -8.83 3.66
CA PHE A 61 0.80 -9.05 2.29
C PHE A 61 0.14 -10.29 1.71
N SER A 62 0.03 -10.33 0.39
CA SER A 62 -0.66 -11.43 -0.28
C SER A 62 -0.21 -11.68 -1.70
N SER A 63 -0.45 -12.90 -2.15
CA SER A 63 -0.45 -13.34 -3.55
C SER A 63 -1.83 -13.92 -3.89
N MET A 64 -2.01 -14.58 -5.04
CA MET A 64 -3.30 -15.18 -5.43
C MET A 64 -3.79 -16.24 -4.43
N GLU A 65 -2.87 -17.05 -3.89
CA GLU A 65 -3.17 -18.20 -3.02
C GLU A 65 -2.52 -18.09 -1.64
N TYR A 66 -1.98 -16.95 -1.26
CA TYR A 66 -1.30 -16.80 0.03
C TYR A 66 -1.61 -15.45 0.64
N PHE A 67 -2.11 -15.44 1.87
CA PHE A 67 -2.58 -14.22 2.53
C PHE A 67 -2.04 -14.17 3.94
N CYS A 68 -1.26 -13.15 4.25
CA CYS A 68 -0.83 -12.86 5.61
C CYS A 68 -1.44 -11.53 6.06
N ASN A 69 -2.03 -11.50 7.24
CA ASN A 69 -2.62 -10.28 7.80
C ASN A 69 -1.89 -9.83 9.08
N PHE A 70 -1.93 -8.53 9.32
CA PHE A 70 -1.30 -7.87 10.45
C PHE A 70 -2.34 -7.22 11.37
N GLN A 71 -2.06 -7.26 12.66
CA GLN A 71 -2.75 -6.48 13.67
C GLN A 71 -1.73 -6.00 14.73
N PRO A 72 -1.57 -4.67 14.92
CA PRO A 72 -2.24 -3.58 14.18
C PRO A 72 -1.82 -3.50 12.70
N ALA A 73 -2.48 -2.68 11.89
CA ALA A 73 -2.02 -2.40 10.53
C ALA A 73 -0.68 -1.61 10.54
N LEU A 74 0.11 -1.74 9.46
CA LEU A 74 1.36 -1.02 9.27
C LEU A 74 1.12 0.49 9.11
N SER A 75 2.06 1.26 9.66
CA SER A 75 2.16 2.70 9.43
C SER A 75 3.48 2.98 8.71
N LEU A 76 3.40 3.11 7.39
CA LEU A 76 4.56 3.35 6.53
C LEU A 76 4.96 4.83 6.60
N GLY A 77 6.10 5.10 7.21
CA GLY A 77 6.66 6.45 7.34
C GLY A 77 8.17 6.39 7.54
N TRP A 78 8.90 7.00 6.61
CA TRP A 78 10.36 6.86 6.43
C TRP A 78 11.21 7.95 7.14
N GLY A 79 10.60 8.77 8.00
CA GLY A 79 11.29 9.92 8.61
C GLY A 79 12.38 9.58 9.64
N SER A 80 12.47 8.32 10.06
CA SER A 80 13.41 7.83 11.07
C SER A 80 13.45 6.29 11.02
N TYR A 81 14.51 5.70 11.55
CA TYR A 81 14.57 4.25 11.76
C TYR A 81 13.43 3.79 12.68
N ARG A 82 12.64 2.82 12.23
CA ARG A 82 11.48 2.33 12.97
C ARG A 82 11.42 0.81 12.90
N VAL A 83 11.15 0.21 14.05
CA VAL A 83 10.85 -1.21 14.20
C VAL A 83 9.49 -1.32 14.87
N SER A 84 8.61 -2.16 14.35
CA SER A 84 7.30 -2.42 14.93
C SER A 84 6.92 -3.89 14.83
N ASP A 85 6.28 -4.40 15.88
CA ASP A 85 5.79 -5.77 15.93
C ASP A 85 4.30 -5.82 15.66
N HIS A 86 3.89 -6.80 14.86
CA HIS A 86 2.53 -7.02 14.42
C HIS A 86 2.19 -8.49 14.61
N THR A 87 1.12 -8.79 15.33
CA THR A 87 0.61 -10.16 15.43
C THR A 87 -0.35 -10.43 14.29
N GLY A 88 -0.47 -11.68 13.85
CA GLY A 88 -1.45 -12.01 12.83
C GLY A 88 -1.42 -13.47 12.43
N ARG A 89 -1.77 -13.76 11.18
CA ARG A 89 -1.71 -15.11 10.63
C ARG A 89 -1.47 -15.10 9.13
N CYS A 90 -0.92 -16.20 8.64
CA CYS A 90 -0.85 -16.52 7.23
C CYS A 90 -1.80 -17.68 6.91
N GLU A 91 -2.40 -17.63 5.73
CA GLU A 91 -3.44 -18.55 5.27
C GLU A 91 -3.13 -19.02 3.85
N LEU A 92 -3.37 -20.31 3.61
CA LEU A 92 -3.34 -20.94 2.28
C LEU A 92 -4.75 -21.46 1.96
N PRO A 93 -5.13 -21.64 0.67
CA PRO A 93 -6.37 -22.27 0.29
C PRO A 93 -6.66 -23.54 1.10
N GLY A 94 -7.82 -23.57 1.75
CA GLY A 94 -8.23 -24.65 2.66
C GLY A 94 -8.21 -24.24 4.13
N PRO A 95 -8.32 -25.20 5.08
CA PRO A 95 -8.47 -24.92 6.51
C PRO A 95 -7.10 -24.69 7.21
N GLN A 96 -6.16 -24.05 6.53
CA GLN A 96 -4.77 -23.92 6.98
C GLN A 96 -4.49 -22.48 7.43
N TYR A 97 -4.25 -22.31 8.72
CA TYR A 97 -3.96 -21.02 9.35
C TYR A 97 -2.70 -21.14 10.20
N PHE A 98 -1.76 -20.22 10.00
CA PHE A 98 -0.48 -20.18 10.72
C PHE A 98 -0.40 -18.86 11.48
N PRO A 99 -0.65 -18.84 12.80
CA PRO A 99 -0.41 -17.65 13.62
C PRO A 99 1.05 -17.22 13.51
N GLN A 100 1.30 -15.92 13.37
CA GLN A 100 2.63 -15.37 13.14
C GLN A 100 2.86 -14.08 13.92
N LEU A 101 4.12 -13.84 14.29
CA LEU A 101 4.62 -12.55 14.71
C LEU A 101 5.44 -11.98 13.56
N PHE A 102 5.11 -10.76 13.15
CA PHE A 102 5.79 -10.03 12.09
C PHE A 102 6.52 -8.84 12.70
N THR A 103 7.85 -8.80 12.58
CA THR A 103 8.63 -7.63 12.95
C THR A 103 8.97 -6.85 11.69
N VAL A 104 8.43 -5.64 11.57
CA VAL A 104 8.62 -4.76 10.41
C VAL A 104 9.68 -3.72 10.71
N VAL A 105 10.63 -3.57 9.80
CA VAL A 105 11.72 -2.60 9.87
C VAL A 105 11.62 -1.64 8.69
N LEU A 106 11.59 -0.35 9.02
CA LEU A 106 11.69 0.76 8.07
C LEU A 106 13.00 1.50 8.34
N ASP A 107 13.93 1.42 7.39
CA ASP A 107 15.24 2.04 7.49
C ASP A 107 15.29 3.33 6.63
N PRO A 108 15.60 4.51 7.21
CA PRO A 108 15.73 5.75 6.44
C PRO A 108 16.93 5.73 5.47
N GLU A 109 17.91 4.83 5.64
CA GLU A 109 19.01 4.65 4.70
C GLU A 109 18.59 3.89 3.42
N GLU A 110 17.49 3.14 3.49
CA GLU A 110 16.88 2.42 2.36
C GLU A 110 15.40 2.83 2.16
N PRO A 111 15.14 4.10 1.80
CA PRO A 111 13.78 4.60 1.67
C PRO A 111 12.99 3.84 0.60
N GLY A 112 11.78 3.41 0.95
CA GLY A 112 10.92 2.62 0.06
C GLY A 112 11.08 1.10 0.21
N THR A 113 12.00 0.62 1.05
CA THR A 113 12.20 -0.82 1.30
C THR A 113 11.64 -1.24 2.66
N VAL A 114 10.56 -2.03 2.66
CA VAL A 114 9.97 -2.58 3.89
C VAL A 114 10.55 -3.97 4.13
N SER A 115 11.20 -4.18 5.28
CA SER A 115 11.72 -5.50 5.65
C SER A 115 10.83 -6.14 6.72
N ILE A 116 10.35 -7.35 6.50
CA ILE A 116 9.43 -8.07 7.37
C ILE A 116 10.06 -9.38 7.81
N TRP A 117 10.30 -9.52 9.11
CA TRP A 117 10.82 -10.72 9.74
C TRP A 117 9.67 -11.59 10.23
N MET A 118 9.76 -12.89 9.93
CA MET A 118 8.75 -13.90 10.30
C MET A 118 9.37 -15.08 11.06
N GLY A 119 10.55 -14.88 11.66
CA GLY A 119 11.32 -15.93 12.34
C GLY A 119 12.33 -16.67 11.47
N GLU A 120 12.38 -16.37 10.17
CA GLU A 120 13.38 -16.89 9.23
C GLU A 120 14.73 -16.15 9.36
N ALA A 121 15.78 -16.73 8.77
CA ALA A 121 17.14 -16.17 8.81
C ALA A 121 17.30 -14.84 8.05
N GLU A 122 16.46 -14.61 7.04
CA GLU A 122 16.45 -13.40 6.22
C GLU A 122 15.03 -12.81 6.19
N PRO A 123 14.89 -11.47 6.11
CA PRO A 123 13.58 -10.84 6.03
C PRO A 123 13.00 -10.98 4.62
N LEU A 124 11.67 -11.04 4.56
CA LEU A 124 10.96 -10.75 3.32
C LEU A 124 11.06 -9.24 3.06
N ARG A 125 11.48 -8.84 1.86
CA ARG A 125 11.63 -7.43 1.51
C ARG A 125 10.60 -7.04 0.48
N PHE A 126 10.02 -5.86 0.66
CA PHE A 126 9.11 -5.24 -0.30
C PHE A 126 9.63 -3.87 -0.71
N PHE A 127 9.47 -3.54 -1.98
CA PHE A 127 10.01 -2.34 -2.60
C PHE A 127 8.88 -1.47 -3.13
N ALA A 128 8.89 -0.20 -2.76
CA ALA A 128 7.96 0.79 -3.28
C ALA A 128 8.15 0.94 -4.79
N CYS A 129 7.09 0.68 -5.56
CA CYS A 129 7.11 0.95 -6.99
C CYS A 129 6.90 2.44 -7.26
N SER A 130 7.90 3.11 -7.81
CA SER A 130 7.80 4.47 -8.33
C SER A 130 7.70 4.44 -9.85
N SER A 131 6.77 5.20 -10.41
CA SER A 131 6.71 5.51 -11.85
C SER A 131 7.74 6.58 -12.24
#